data_AF-A0A3N9V214-F1
#
_entry.id   AF-A0A3N9V214-F1
#
_cell.length_a   1.000
_cell.length_b   1.000
_cell.length_c   1.000
_cell.angle_alpha   90.00
_cell.angle_beta   90.00
_cell.angle_gamma   90.00
#
_symmetry.space_group_name_H-M   'P 1'
#
loop_
_entity.id
_entity.type
_entity.pdbx_description
1 polymer ?
#
loop_
_entity_poly.entity_id
_entity_poly.type
_entity_poly.pdbx_seq_one_letter_code
_entity_poly.pdbx_strand_id
1 'polypeptide(L)'
;MILNTETDAKAVIEAALFASGRTLTLKELADLSGLSEERARALAGDLAGEYAFRRSGLEIKNIGDGYSMQVRFGLASRVLSFAPKEIEAPLIRTLAIIAYKQPLKQSELVEIRGNKSYDHVRELVERGLINAEKKGRTKELTTTRGFADYFGLDSGNPQAVRRALLKDKTLVGVTPMYESLATRLGLDFIVVNPYRPESVDLERLEEIELLVLAPGYVERVREHYSGDLLEAGVRTLSQLKESAERISLAAGSGDVEPLAAEVNSMLRKFRERAKKAQAIKPLTPMIEEIARDLRIAIREDGLTAAPDSAKMEADIQVPVHQPYSMDILERVVQRYEAILAGKPEVKTET
;
A
#
# COMPACT_ATOMS: atom_id res chain seq x y z
N MET A 1 -11.61 -37.63 35.95
CA MET A 1 -11.28 -36.86 37.16
C MET A 1 -12.25 -35.69 37.17
N ILE A 2 -13.10 -35.54 38.20
CA ILE A 2 -14.10 -34.47 38.22
C ILE A 2 -13.41 -33.20 38.73
N LEU A 3 -13.23 -32.22 37.86
CA LEU A 3 -12.69 -30.91 38.22
C LEU A 3 -13.79 -30.16 38.99
N ASN A 4 -13.66 -30.11 40.31
CA ASN A 4 -14.80 -29.80 41.19
C ASN A 4 -14.78 -28.35 41.73
N THR A 5 -13.98 -27.46 41.12
CA THR A 5 -14.04 -26.02 41.36
C THR A 5 -13.98 -25.23 40.05
N GLU A 6 -14.61 -24.07 40.05
CA GLU A 6 -14.60 -23.14 38.90
C GLU A 6 -13.18 -22.64 38.57
N THR A 7 -12.33 -22.53 39.59
CA THR A 7 -10.90 -22.21 39.47
C THR A 7 -10.14 -23.29 38.69
N ASP A 8 -10.40 -24.58 38.96
CA ASP A 8 -9.77 -25.68 38.23
C ASP A 8 -10.21 -25.70 36.75
N ALA A 9 -11.50 -25.47 36.49
CA ALA A 9 -12.04 -25.38 35.14
C ALA A 9 -11.43 -24.20 34.35
N LYS A 10 -11.27 -23.04 35.00
CA LYS A 10 -10.61 -21.86 34.40
C LYS A 10 -9.13 -22.13 34.08
N ALA A 11 -8.40 -22.78 35.00
CA ALA A 11 -7.01 -23.18 34.76
C ALA A 11 -6.87 -24.20 33.61
N VAL A 12 -7.82 -25.14 33.48
CA VAL A 12 -7.86 -26.07 32.34
C VAL A 12 -8.14 -25.37 31.01
N ILE A 13 -9.02 -24.35 30.99
CA ILE A 13 -9.24 -23.50 29.80
C ILE A 13 -7.96 -22.72 29.44
N GLU A 14 -7.29 -22.09 30.41
CA GLU A 14 -6.01 -21.38 30.20
C GLU A 14 -4.94 -22.31 29.63
N ALA A 15 -4.76 -23.50 30.23
CA ALA A 15 -3.81 -24.51 29.79
C ALA A 15 -4.13 -25.08 28.41
N ALA A 16 -5.41 -25.33 28.10
CA ALA A 16 -5.84 -25.81 26.79
C ALA A 16 -5.58 -24.77 25.68
N LEU A 17 -5.92 -23.50 25.94
CA LEU A 17 -5.67 -22.40 25.00
C LEU A 17 -4.16 -22.20 24.76
N PHE A 18 -3.32 -22.34 25.79
CA PHE A 18 -1.86 -22.31 25.64
C PHE A 18 -1.30 -23.51 24.85
N ALA A 19 -1.74 -24.72 25.19
CA ALA A 19 -1.20 -25.96 24.60
C ALA A 19 -1.68 -26.23 23.17
N SER A 20 -2.84 -25.69 22.78
CA SER A 20 -3.44 -25.95 21.46
C SER A 20 -2.72 -25.25 20.29
N GLY A 21 -2.13 -24.08 20.53
CA GLY A 21 -1.57 -23.22 19.47
C GLY A 21 -2.59 -22.70 18.45
N ARG A 22 -3.89 -22.97 18.65
CA ARG A 22 -4.97 -22.66 17.69
C ARG A 22 -6.22 -22.15 18.41
N THR A 23 -7.16 -21.62 17.65
CA THR A 23 -8.52 -21.38 18.15
C THR A 23 -9.17 -22.69 18.61
N LEU A 24 -9.67 -22.69 19.84
CA LEU A 24 -10.53 -23.73 20.39
C LEU A 24 -11.98 -23.24 20.36
N THR A 25 -12.89 -24.05 19.83
CA THR A 25 -14.33 -23.78 19.85
C THR A 25 -14.87 -23.82 21.27
N LEU A 26 -15.97 -23.13 21.53
CA LEU A 26 -16.62 -23.17 22.84
C LEU A 26 -17.05 -24.58 23.26
N LYS A 27 -17.40 -25.43 22.31
CA LYS A 27 -17.69 -26.84 22.56
C LYS A 27 -16.45 -27.61 23.05
N GLU A 28 -15.29 -27.46 22.40
CA GLU A 28 -14.04 -28.08 22.87
C GLU A 28 -13.67 -27.60 24.27
N LEU A 29 -13.84 -26.31 24.57
CA LEU A 29 -13.58 -25.75 25.90
C LEU A 29 -14.57 -26.26 26.96
N ALA A 30 -15.85 -26.42 26.60
CA ALA A 30 -16.88 -26.99 27.46
C ALA A 30 -16.59 -28.47 27.77
N ASP A 31 -16.31 -29.27 26.74
CA ASP A 31 -15.97 -30.70 26.86
C ASP A 31 -14.70 -30.92 27.71
N LEU A 32 -13.67 -30.08 27.54
CA LEU A 32 -12.42 -30.15 28.32
C LEU A 32 -12.58 -29.71 29.78
N SER A 33 -13.40 -28.69 30.04
CA SER A 33 -13.62 -28.16 31.40
C SER A 33 -14.72 -28.88 32.18
N GLY A 34 -15.54 -29.70 31.51
CA GLY A 34 -16.70 -30.38 32.11
C GLY A 34 -17.88 -29.43 32.38
N LEU A 35 -17.98 -28.33 31.62
CA LEU A 35 -18.95 -27.26 31.81
C LEU A 35 -19.92 -27.12 30.63
N SER A 36 -20.91 -26.23 30.73
CA SER A 36 -21.68 -25.79 29.57
C SER A 36 -20.88 -24.80 28.72
N GLU A 37 -21.17 -24.71 27.42
CA GLU A 37 -20.57 -23.71 26.51
C GLU A 37 -20.76 -22.26 27.01
N GLU A 38 -21.89 -21.98 27.67
CA GLU A 38 -22.16 -20.67 28.27
C GLU A 38 -21.21 -20.36 29.43
N ARG A 39 -20.93 -21.34 30.31
CA ARG A 39 -19.98 -21.15 31.41
C ARG A 39 -18.53 -21.14 30.92
N ALA A 40 -18.18 -21.96 29.93
CA ALA A 40 -16.88 -21.92 29.28
C ALA A 40 -16.62 -20.56 28.59
N ARG A 41 -17.64 -19.97 27.93
CA ARG A 41 -17.58 -18.62 27.36
C ARG A 41 -17.31 -17.55 28.41
N ALA A 42 -18.00 -17.62 29.56
CA ALA A 42 -17.78 -16.70 30.66
C ALA A 42 -16.33 -16.77 31.19
N LEU A 43 -15.85 -17.97 31.51
CA LEU A 43 -14.49 -18.17 32.05
C LEU A 43 -13.38 -17.76 31.06
N ALA A 44 -13.56 -18.03 29.75
CA ALA A 44 -12.64 -17.59 28.72
C ALA A 44 -12.65 -16.05 28.55
N GLY A 45 -13.80 -15.40 28.70
CA GLY A 45 -13.92 -13.94 28.77
C GLY A 45 -13.21 -13.34 29.98
N ASP A 46 -13.39 -13.94 31.16
CA ASP A 46 -12.73 -13.49 32.39
C ASP A 46 -11.20 -13.64 32.31
N LEU A 47 -10.70 -14.75 31.75
CA LEU A 47 -9.27 -14.94 31.46
C LEU A 47 -8.73 -13.86 30.52
N ALA A 48 -9.47 -13.52 29.45
CA ALA A 48 -9.07 -12.43 28.55
C ALA A 48 -8.98 -11.08 29.28
N GLY A 49 -9.91 -10.80 30.18
CA GLY A 49 -9.89 -9.63 31.07
C GLY A 49 -8.65 -9.61 31.99
N GLU A 50 -8.32 -10.73 32.63
CA GLU A 50 -7.15 -10.86 33.51
C GLU A 50 -5.82 -10.66 32.75
N TYR A 51 -5.68 -11.26 31.57
CA TYR A 51 -4.51 -11.09 30.69
C TYR A 51 -4.34 -9.64 30.20
N ALA A 52 -5.46 -8.95 29.96
CA ALA A 52 -5.47 -7.52 29.63
C ALA A 52 -5.02 -6.67 30.84
N PHE A 53 -5.66 -6.88 32.00
CA PHE A 53 -5.41 -6.15 33.25
C PHE A 53 -3.95 -6.26 33.71
N ARG A 54 -3.39 -7.49 33.74
CA ARG A 54 -1.99 -7.73 34.13
C ARG A 54 -0.94 -7.29 33.09
N ARG A 55 -1.36 -6.65 31.99
CA ARG A 55 -0.51 -6.23 30.85
C ARG A 55 0.35 -7.39 30.28
N SER A 56 -0.16 -8.62 30.32
CA SER A 56 0.53 -9.94 30.26
C SER A 56 1.53 -10.26 29.13
N GLY A 57 1.71 -9.42 28.10
CA GLY A 57 2.52 -9.75 26.91
C GLY A 57 1.91 -10.79 25.96
N LEU A 58 1.22 -11.80 26.49
CA LEU A 58 0.22 -12.62 25.79
C LEU A 58 -1.16 -11.94 25.86
N GLU A 59 -2.11 -12.39 25.03
CA GLU A 59 -3.53 -12.02 25.07
C GLU A 59 -4.39 -13.24 24.72
N ILE A 60 -5.61 -13.29 25.26
CA ILE A 60 -6.64 -14.25 24.83
C ILE A 60 -7.68 -13.46 24.03
N LYS A 61 -7.98 -13.91 22.81
CA LYS A 61 -8.99 -13.29 21.95
C LYS A 61 -10.12 -14.26 21.66
N ASN A 62 -11.33 -13.71 21.58
CA ASN A 62 -12.45 -14.36 20.92
C ASN A 62 -12.25 -14.23 19.39
N ILE A 63 -12.39 -15.35 18.68
CA ILE A 63 -12.26 -15.43 17.21
C ILE A 63 -13.44 -16.28 16.72
N GLY A 64 -14.44 -15.65 16.11
CA GLY A 64 -15.66 -16.31 15.66
C GLY A 64 -16.48 -16.86 16.83
N ASP A 65 -16.62 -18.17 16.90
CA ASP A 65 -17.32 -18.93 17.95
C ASP A 65 -16.37 -19.58 18.96
N GLY A 66 -15.07 -19.26 18.91
CA GLY A 66 -14.03 -19.82 19.76
C GLY A 66 -13.12 -18.78 20.41
N TYR A 67 -12.10 -19.28 21.12
CA TYR A 67 -11.05 -18.48 21.76
C TYR A 67 -9.67 -18.99 21.38
N SER A 68 -8.68 -18.09 21.34
CA SER A 68 -7.27 -18.41 21.09
C SER A 68 -6.37 -17.61 22.04
N MET A 69 -5.26 -18.21 22.50
CA MET A 69 -4.20 -17.51 23.22
C MET A 69 -3.04 -17.21 22.25
N GLN A 70 -2.67 -15.93 22.16
CA GLN A 70 -1.66 -15.46 21.21
C GLN A 70 -0.72 -14.41 21.82
N VAL A 71 0.37 -14.11 21.10
CA VAL A 71 1.23 -12.98 21.46
C VAL A 71 0.48 -11.67 21.19
N ARG A 72 0.55 -10.73 22.13
CA ARG A 72 -0.04 -9.39 22.01
C ARG A 72 0.50 -8.65 20.79
N PHE A 73 -0.39 -8.06 20.00
CA PHE A 73 -0.08 -7.49 18.68
C PHE A 73 1.21 -6.63 18.65
N GLY A 74 1.38 -5.70 19.60
CA GLY A 74 2.56 -4.82 19.66
C GLY A 74 3.90 -5.49 20.01
N LEU A 75 3.91 -6.79 20.33
CA LEU A 75 5.11 -7.58 20.62
C LEU A 75 5.39 -8.66 19.57
N ALA A 76 4.41 -9.04 18.75
CA ALA A 76 4.50 -10.17 17.83
C ALA A 76 5.72 -10.11 16.90
N SER A 77 5.98 -8.94 16.30
CA SER A 77 7.14 -8.71 15.41
C SER A 77 8.50 -8.84 16.11
N ARG A 78 8.57 -8.69 17.43
CA ARG A 78 9.81 -8.78 18.22
C ARG A 78 10.13 -10.19 18.67
N VAL A 79 9.14 -11.09 18.72
CA VAL A 79 9.31 -12.48 19.18
C VAL A 79 9.12 -13.52 18.08
N LEU A 80 8.78 -13.10 16.86
CA LEU A 80 8.57 -13.97 15.69
C LEU A 80 9.75 -14.92 15.41
N SER A 81 10.98 -14.52 15.74
CA SER A 81 12.19 -15.35 15.61
C SER A 81 12.23 -16.58 16.54
N PHE A 82 11.42 -16.58 17.60
CA PHE A 82 11.32 -17.65 18.59
C PHE A 82 10.06 -18.50 18.43
N ALA A 83 9.13 -18.12 17.55
CA ALA A 83 7.99 -18.95 17.21
C ALA A 83 8.45 -20.22 16.47
N PRO A 84 7.85 -21.39 16.74
CA PRO A 84 8.16 -22.59 15.98
C PRO A 84 7.84 -22.37 14.49
N LYS A 85 8.78 -22.70 13.61
CA LYS A 85 8.55 -22.69 12.16
C LYS A 85 7.80 -23.96 11.78
N GLU A 86 6.49 -23.99 12.02
CA GLU A 86 5.62 -25.17 11.84
C GLU A 86 5.53 -25.68 10.40
N ILE A 87 5.95 -24.86 9.43
CA ILE A 87 5.95 -25.18 8.00
C ILE A 87 7.36 -24.93 7.43
N GLU A 88 7.93 -25.92 6.75
CA GLU A 88 9.23 -25.78 6.10
C GLU A 88 9.20 -24.79 4.93
N ALA A 89 10.31 -24.08 4.69
CA ALA A 89 10.46 -23.12 3.60
C ALA A 89 10.21 -23.67 2.17
N PRO A 90 10.43 -24.96 1.83
CA PRO A 90 9.98 -25.54 0.57
C PRO A 90 8.45 -25.61 0.46
N LEU A 91 7.74 -25.91 1.56
CA LEU A 91 6.29 -26.04 1.59
C LEU A 91 5.62 -24.67 1.53
N ILE A 92 6.09 -23.68 2.31
CA ILE A 92 5.62 -22.28 2.25
C ILE A 92 5.72 -21.74 0.81
N ARG A 93 6.84 -21.99 0.10
CA ARG A 93 7.00 -21.53 -1.28
C ARG A 93 6.02 -22.16 -2.27
N THR A 94 5.59 -23.40 -2.04
CA THR A 94 4.52 -24.01 -2.85
C THR A 94 3.14 -23.47 -2.46
N LEU A 95 2.88 -23.28 -1.16
CA LEU A 95 1.64 -22.67 -0.67
C LEU A 95 1.44 -21.25 -1.21
N ALA A 96 2.48 -20.42 -1.21
CA ALA A 96 2.43 -19.06 -1.75
C ALA A 96 2.04 -19.02 -3.24
N ILE A 97 2.56 -19.96 -4.05
CA ILE A 97 2.19 -20.06 -5.48
C ILE A 97 0.72 -20.45 -5.64
N ILE A 98 0.22 -21.39 -4.84
CA ILE A 98 -1.21 -21.78 -4.85
C ILE A 98 -2.07 -20.59 -4.43
N ALA A 99 -1.76 -19.95 -3.30
CA ALA A 99 -2.53 -18.85 -2.74
C ALA A 99 -2.54 -17.60 -3.64
N TYR A 100 -1.45 -17.34 -4.39
CA TYR A 100 -1.40 -16.30 -5.40
C TYR A 100 -2.17 -16.67 -6.67
N LYS A 101 -1.93 -17.85 -7.25
CA LYS A 101 -2.49 -18.25 -8.55
C LYS A 101 -3.86 -18.93 -8.50
N GLN A 102 -4.46 -19.13 -7.32
CA GLN A 102 -5.75 -19.79 -7.21
C GLN A 102 -6.85 -19.10 -8.04
N PRO A 103 -7.80 -19.87 -8.62
CA PRO A 103 -7.80 -21.33 -8.73
C PRO A 103 -6.70 -21.84 -9.69
N LEU A 104 -5.83 -22.73 -9.20
CA LEU A 104 -4.64 -23.20 -9.92
C LEU A 104 -4.75 -24.70 -10.23
N LYS A 105 -4.42 -25.16 -11.44
CA LYS A 105 -4.39 -26.61 -11.70
C LYS A 105 -3.13 -27.23 -11.10
N GLN A 106 -3.26 -28.40 -10.49
CA GLN A 106 -2.12 -29.13 -9.91
C GLN A 106 -1.04 -29.47 -10.95
N SER A 107 -1.43 -29.68 -12.22
CA SER A 107 -0.49 -29.84 -13.34
C SER A 107 0.34 -28.58 -13.60
N GLU A 108 -0.29 -27.40 -13.61
CA GLU A 108 0.40 -26.10 -13.77
C GLU A 108 1.35 -25.83 -12.59
N LEU A 109 0.96 -26.22 -11.37
CA LEU A 109 1.85 -26.16 -10.20
C LEU A 109 3.08 -27.06 -10.37
N VAL A 110 2.90 -28.28 -10.89
CA VAL A 110 4.00 -29.24 -11.14
C VAL A 110 4.94 -28.73 -12.24
N GLU A 111 4.43 -28.02 -13.25
CA GLU A 111 5.27 -27.34 -14.25
C GLU A 111 6.13 -26.24 -13.62
N ILE A 112 5.59 -25.45 -12.68
CA ILE A 112 6.30 -24.34 -12.01
C ILE A 112 7.32 -24.85 -10.97
N ARG A 113 7.01 -25.93 -10.24
CA ARG A 113 7.74 -26.35 -9.02
C ARG A 113 8.33 -27.76 -9.08
N GLY A 114 8.11 -28.50 -10.16
CA GLY A 114 8.52 -29.88 -10.34
C GLY A 114 7.71 -30.89 -9.51
N ASN A 115 8.07 -32.17 -9.66
CA ASN A 115 7.30 -33.31 -9.11
C ASN A 115 7.12 -33.31 -7.59
N LYS A 116 7.98 -32.65 -6.80
CA LYS A 116 7.80 -32.50 -5.34
C LYS A 116 6.49 -31.79 -4.96
N SER A 117 5.87 -31.08 -5.91
CA SER A 117 4.57 -30.44 -5.72
C SER A 117 3.44 -31.43 -5.40
N TYR A 118 3.54 -32.70 -5.80
CA TYR A 118 2.54 -33.71 -5.43
C TYR A 118 2.48 -33.96 -3.93
N ASP A 119 3.65 -34.12 -3.28
CA ASP A 119 3.74 -34.35 -1.85
C ASP A 119 3.42 -33.07 -1.06
N HIS A 120 3.89 -31.91 -1.54
CA HIS A 120 3.53 -30.62 -0.96
C HIS A 120 2.01 -30.37 -0.99
N VAL A 121 1.32 -30.70 -2.08
CA VAL A 121 -0.16 -30.59 -2.16
C VAL A 121 -0.84 -31.56 -1.19
N ARG A 122 -0.32 -32.77 -1.00
CA ARG A 122 -0.85 -33.72 -0.01
C ARG A 122 -0.77 -33.14 1.40
N GLU A 123 0.42 -32.68 1.81
CA GLU A 123 0.64 -32.14 3.15
C GLU A 123 -0.16 -30.84 3.41
N LEU A 124 -0.29 -29.95 2.42
CA LEU A 124 -1.08 -28.72 2.55
C LEU A 124 -2.58 -28.98 2.68
N VAL A 125 -3.09 -30.07 2.09
CA VAL A 125 -4.47 -30.53 2.27
C VAL A 125 -4.66 -31.15 3.67
N GLU A 126 -3.71 -31.98 4.12
CA GLU A 126 -3.74 -32.60 5.46
C GLU A 126 -3.67 -31.55 6.59
N ARG A 127 -2.90 -30.47 6.39
CA ARG A 127 -2.87 -29.28 7.26
C ARG A 127 -4.10 -28.38 7.14
N GLY A 128 -5.04 -28.69 6.24
CA GLY A 128 -6.26 -27.90 6.04
C GLY A 128 -6.05 -26.49 5.47
N LEU A 129 -4.89 -26.20 4.87
CA LEU A 129 -4.54 -24.87 4.32
C LEU A 129 -5.01 -24.69 2.88
N ILE A 130 -5.14 -25.77 2.12
CA ILE A 130 -5.68 -25.74 0.74
C ILE A 130 -6.77 -26.80 0.55
N ASN A 131 -7.71 -26.51 -0.34
CA ASN A 131 -8.59 -27.52 -0.93
C ASN A 131 -8.01 -27.99 -2.27
N ALA A 132 -8.32 -29.23 -2.66
CA ALA A 132 -7.84 -29.84 -3.89
C ALA A 132 -8.95 -30.66 -4.57
N GLU A 133 -9.79 -29.98 -5.34
CA GLU A 133 -10.99 -30.55 -5.98
C GLU A 133 -10.66 -31.20 -7.33
N LYS A 134 -11.31 -32.32 -7.68
CA LYS A 134 -11.03 -33.04 -8.94
C LYS A 134 -11.69 -32.36 -10.13
N LYS A 135 -10.90 -31.81 -11.05
CA LYS A 135 -11.36 -31.13 -12.27
C LYS A 135 -10.85 -31.85 -13.52
N GLY A 136 -11.68 -32.74 -14.07
CA GLY A 136 -11.31 -33.59 -15.19
C GLY A 136 -10.17 -34.55 -14.87
N ARG A 137 -9.01 -34.37 -15.54
CA ARG A 137 -7.80 -35.20 -15.38
C ARG A 137 -6.79 -34.66 -14.35
N THR A 138 -7.07 -33.53 -13.72
CA THR A 138 -6.18 -32.86 -12.76
C THR A 138 -6.97 -32.45 -11.51
N LYS A 139 -6.32 -31.79 -10.55
CA LYS A 139 -6.99 -31.12 -9.43
C LYS A 139 -6.93 -29.61 -9.59
N GLU A 140 -7.97 -28.91 -9.13
CA GLU A 140 -7.98 -27.46 -8.94
C GLU A 140 -7.68 -27.16 -7.47
N LEU A 141 -6.77 -26.23 -7.23
CA LEU A 141 -6.21 -25.89 -5.93
C LEU A 141 -6.64 -24.47 -5.52
N THR A 142 -7.18 -24.35 -4.31
CA THR A 142 -7.65 -23.09 -3.70
C THR A 142 -7.28 -23.04 -2.21
N THR A 143 -7.17 -21.85 -1.62
CA THR A 143 -6.96 -21.72 -0.16
C THR A 143 -8.25 -21.93 0.61
N THR A 144 -8.13 -22.42 1.85
CA THR A 144 -9.25 -22.59 2.78
C THR A 144 -9.41 -21.39 3.71
N ARG A 145 -10.42 -21.43 4.60
CA ARG A 145 -10.48 -20.56 5.78
C ARG A 145 -9.30 -20.78 6.72
N GLY A 146 -8.83 -22.03 6.88
CA GLY A 146 -7.66 -22.35 7.71
C GLY A 146 -6.37 -21.65 7.26
N PHE A 147 -6.21 -21.36 5.96
CA PHE A 147 -5.15 -20.47 5.49
C PHE A 147 -5.30 -19.04 6.01
N ALA A 148 -6.51 -18.48 5.91
CA ALA A 148 -6.78 -17.12 6.40
C ALA A 148 -6.54 -17.02 7.90
N ASP A 149 -7.04 -17.99 8.67
CA ASP A 149 -6.85 -18.05 10.13
C ASP A 149 -5.35 -18.18 10.49
N TYR A 150 -4.59 -19.04 9.80
CA TYR A 150 -3.14 -19.24 10.02
C TYR A 150 -2.29 -18.00 9.70
N PHE A 151 -2.66 -17.23 8.67
CA PHE A 151 -1.95 -15.99 8.28
C PHE A 151 -2.56 -14.71 8.86
N GLY A 152 -3.58 -14.81 9.73
CA GLY A 152 -4.21 -13.67 10.38
C GLY A 152 -4.94 -12.74 9.40
N LEU A 153 -5.64 -13.30 8.42
CA LEU A 153 -6.38 -12.58 7.38
C LEU A 153 -7.87 -12.55 7.69
N ASP A 154 -8.50 -11.38 7.57
CA ASP A 154 -9.94 -11.20 7.85
C ASP A 154 -10.87 -11.94 6.87
N SER A 155 -10.34 -12.49 5.78
CA SER A 155 -11.12 -13.22 4.77
C SER A 155 -10.27 -14.25 4.01
N GLY A 156 -10.87 -15.43 3.77
CA GLY A 156 -10.34 -16.46 2.87
C GLY A 156 -10.71 -16.29 1.40
N ASN A 157 -11.31 -15.15 1.03
CA ASN A 157 -11.60 -14.81 -0.37
C ASN A 157 -10.28 -14.70 -1.20
N PRO A 158 -10.23 -15.20 -2.45
CA PRO A 158 -9.00 -15.19 -3.26
C PRO A 158 -8.37 -13.80 -3.48
N GLN A 159 -9.17 -12.76 -3.69
CA GLN A 159 -8.67 -11.38 -3.84
C GLN A 159 -8.05 -10.88 -2.53
N ALA A 160 -8.71 -11.11 -1.39
CA ALA A 160 -8.18 -10.74 -0.07
C ALA A 160 -6.87 -11.48 0.26
N VAL A 161 -6.77 -12.76 -0.10
CA VAL A 161 -5.55 -13.57 0.03
C VAL A 161 -4.42 -13.06 -0.87
N ARG A 162 -4.70 -12.74 -2.14
CA ARG A 162 -3.71 -12.13 -3.05
C ARG A 162 -3.21 -10.80 -2.49
N ARG A 163 -4.10 -9.90 -2.06
CA ARG A 163 -3.76 -8.62 -1.43
C ARG A 163 -2.88 -8.79 -0.19
N ALA A 164 -3.16 -9.80 0.64
CA ALA A 164 -2.34 -10.09 1.81
C ALA A 164 -0.93 -10.57 1.48
N LEU A 165 -0.76 -11.34 0.38
CA LEU A 165 0.55 -11.75 -0.14
C LEU A 165 1.29 -10.61 -0.83
N LEU A 166 0.56 -9.62 -1.36
CA LEU A 166 1.07 -8.43 -2.03
C LEU A 166 1.27 -7.24 -1.08
N LYS A 167 1.18 -7.42 0.25
CA LYS A 167 1.27 -6.31 1.23
C LYS A 167 2.57 -5.49 1.23
N ASP A 168 3.60 -5.92 0.50
CA ASP A 168 4.84 -5.16 0.27
C ASP A 168 4.81 -4.30 -1.01
N LYS A 169 3.76 -4.39 -1.86
CA LYS A 169 3.56 -3.62 -3.10
C LYS A 169 2.08 -3.43 -3.43
N THR A 170 1.51 -2.28 -3.06
CA THR A 170 0.22 -1.83 -3.61
C THR A 170 0.40 -1.51 -5.10
N LEU A 171 -0.45 -2.06 -5.98
CA LEU A 171 -0.48 -1.65 -7.38
C LEU A 171 -1.09 -0.24 -7.48
N VAL A 172 -0.29 0.73 -7.91
CA VAL A 172 -0.69 2.15 -7.94
C VAL A 172 -1.19 2.53 -9.32
N GLY A 173 -2.39 3.11 -9.40
CA GLY A 173 -2.80 3.83 -10.60
C GLY A 173 -2.13 5.19 -10.66
N VAL A 174 -1.57 5.55 -11.81
CA VAL A 174 -1.03 6.90 -12.05
C VAL A 174 -1.57 7.47 -13.34
N THR A 175 -1.89 8.77 -13.35
CA THR A 175 -2.21 9.43 -14.62
C THR A 175 -0.94 9.61 -15.47
N PRO A 176 -1.02 9.74 -16.81
CA PRO A 176 0.17 9.84 -17.68
C PRO A 176 1.18 10.92 -17.28
N MET A 177 0.74 11.99 -16.59
CA MET A 177 1.63 13.02 -16.04
C MET A 177 2.62 12.49 -14.98
N TYR A 178 2.27 11.43 -14.25
CA TYR A 178 3.03 10.87 -13.13
C TYR A 178 3.78 9.57 -13.47
N GLU A 179 3.66 9.06 -14.70
CA GLU A 179 4.35 7.85 -15.17
C GLU A 179 5.88 7.93 -14.95
N SER A 180 6.50 9.06 -15.31
CA SER A 180 7.93 9.30 -15.09
C SER A 180 8.30 9.38 -13.61
N LEU A 181 7.41 9.88 -12.74
CA LEU A 181 7.63 9.89 -11.30
C LEU A 181 7.55 8.48 -10.71
N ALA A 182 6.53 7.71 -11.07
CA ALA A 182 6.32 6.35 -10.58
C ALA A 182 7.47 5.42 -11.02
N THR A 183 7.93 5.58 -12.27
CA THR A 183 9.12 4.89 -12.80
C THR A 183 10.38 5.23 -11.97
N ARG A 184 10.61 6.52 -11.68
CA ARG A 184 11.78 6.97 -10.89
C ARG A 184 11.76 6.46 -9.46
N LEU A 185 10.57 6.31 -8.87
CA LEU A 185 10.37 5.75 -7.53
C LEU A 185 10.43 4.21 -7.51
N GLY A 186 10.45 3.54 -8.67
CA GLY A 186 10.45 2.06 -8.74
C GLY A 186 9.16 1.43 -8.22
N LEU A 187 8.03 2.13 -8.35
CA LEU A 187 6.70 1.62 -7.96
C LEU A 187 6.24 0.49 -8.88
N ASP A 188 5.34 -0.35 -8.37
CA ASP A 188 4.51 -1.22 -9.20
C ASP A 188 3.26 -0.41 -9.57
N PHE A 189 3.08 -0.09 -10.86
CA PHE A 189 2.06 0.86 -11.27
C PHE A 189 1.46 0.54 -12.65
N ILE A 190 0.24 1.06 -12.88
CA ILE A 190 -0.39 1.11 -14.19
C ILE A 190 -0.74 2.55 -14.56
N VAL A 191 -0.63 2.87 -15.85
CA VAL A 191 -1.04 4.18 -16.39
C VAL A 191 -2.51 4.13 -16.76
N VAL A 192 -3.30 5.08 -16.25
CA VAL A 192 -4.76 5.16 -16.45
C VAL A 192 -5.22 6.62 -16.59
N ASN A 193 -6.24 6.88 -17.40
CA ASN A 193 -6.83 8.20 -17.59
C ASN A 193 -8.18 8.34 -16.85
N PRO A 194 -8.19 8.80 -15.59
CA PRO A 194 -9.41 8.98 -14.81
C PRO A 194 -10.15 10.30 -15.13
N TYR A 195 -9.67 11.13 -16.06
CA TYR A 195 -10.33 12.42 -16.33
C TYR A 195 -11.47 12.28 -17.34
N ARG A 196 -11.37 11.29 -18.22
CA ARG A 196 -12.35 10.83 -19.21
C ARG A 196 -12.02 9.36 -19.55
N PRO A 197 -12.36 8.40 -18.67
CA PRO A 197 -11.96 7.01 -18.85
C PRO A 197 -12.68 6.37 -20.06
N GLU A 198 -11.92 5.68 -20.90
CA GLU A 198 -12.47 4.73 -21.88
C GLU A 198 -12.65 3.34 -21.22
N SER A 199 -13.23 2.36 -21.92
CA SER A 199 -13.47 1.02 -21.35
C SER A 199 -12.22 0.38 -20.76
N VAL A 200 -11.06 0.56 -21.42
CA VAL A 200 -9.75 0.07 -20.94
C VAL A 200 -9.26 0.82 -19.69
N ASP A 201 -9.65 2.08 -19.51
CA ASP A 201 -9.34 2.81 -18.28
C ASP A 201 -10.24 2.35 -17.14
N LEU A 202 -11.53 2.09 -17.40
CA LEU A 202 -12.45 1.54 -16.39
C LEU A 202 -11.98 0.17 -15.87
N GLU A 203 -11.59 -0.74 -16.77
CA GLU A 203 -11.01 -2.04 -16.39
C GLU A 203 -9.75 -1.84 -15.51
N ARG A 204 -8.85 -0.93 -15.89
CA ARG A 204 -7.66 -0.59 -15.09
C ARG A 204 -7.98 0.04 -13.75
N LEU A 205 -9.01 0.87 -13.66
CA LEU A 205 -9.46 1.48 -12.41
C LEU A 205 -10.00 0.44 -11.42
N GLU A 206 -10.53 -0.69 -11.89
CA GLU A 206 -10.94 -1.82 -11.03
C GLU A 206 -9.75 -2.62 -10.47
N GLU A 207 -8.56 -2.53 -11.08
CA GLU A 207 -7.35 -3.25 -10.64
C GLU A 207 -6.57 -2.56 -9.51
N ILE A 208 -6.87 -1.30 -9.19
CA ILE A 208 -6.05 -0.44 -8.30
C ILE A 208 -6.78 -0.01 -7.02
N GLU A 209 -6.11 -0.11 -5.87
CA GLU A 209 -6.64 0.39 -4.59
C GLU A 209 -6.27 1.86 -4.33
N LEU A 210 -5.22 2.38 -4.99
CA LEU A 210 -4.75 3.77 -4.86
C LEU A 210 -4.52 4.39 -6.25
N LEU A 211 -5.04 5.60 -6.47
CA LEU A 211 -4.85 6.40 -7.69
C LEU A 211 -4.19 7.77 -7.38
N VAL A 212 -3.08 8.06 -8.06
CA VAL A 212 -2.34 9.33 -7.98
C VAL A 212 -2.71 10.25 -9.14
N LEU A 213 -3.11 11.48 -8.80
CA LEU A 213 -3.68 12.46 -9.73
C LEU A 213 -3.23 13.89 -9.43
N ALA A 214 -3.50 14.77 -10.39
CA ALA A 214 -3.29 16.20 -10.23
C ALA A 214 -4.29 16.82 -9.24
N PRO A 215 -3.89 17.81 -8.42
CA PRO A 215 -4.81 18.51 -7.52
C PRO A 215 -5.96 19.21 -8.26
N GLY A 216 -7.16 19.15 -7.68
CA GLY A 216 -8.38 19.78 -8.20
C GLY A 216 -9.25 18.88 -9.09
N TYR A 217 -8.96 17.58 -9.17
CA TYR A 217 -9.73 16.62 -9.99
C TYR A 217 -10.48 15.56 -9.18
N VAL A 218 -10.33 15.51 -7.85
CA VAL A 218 -10.94 14.48 -6.98
C VAL A 218 -12.45 14.31 -7.21
N GLU A 219 -13.23 15.40 -7.24
CA GLU A 219 -14.69 15.32 -7.41
C GLU A 219 -15.09 14.64 -8.73
N ARG A 220 -14.39 14.95 -9.83
CA ARG A 220 -14.64 14.34 -11.15
C ARG A 220 -14.27 12.86 -11.17
N VAL A 221 -13.15 12.50 -10.55
CA VAL A 221 -12.68 11.10 -10.53
C VAL A 221 -13.57 10.23 -9.63
N ARG A 222 -14.15 10.81 -8.57
CA ARG A 222 -15.12 10.14 -7.69
C ARG A 222 -16.41 9.70 -8.39
N GLU A 223 -16.74 10.21 -9.58
CA GLU A 223 -17.89 9.76 -10.38
C GLU A 223 -17.76 8.30 -10.85
N HIS A 224 -16.54 7.79 -10.99
CA HIS A 224 -16.26 6.48 -11.58
C HIS A 224 -15.13 5.71 -10.87
N TYR A 225 -14.56 6.23 -9.78
CA TYR A 225 -13.55 5.54 -8.97
C TYR A 225 -13.82 5.66 -7.45
N SER A 226 -13.89 4.51 -6.79
CA SER A 226 -14.24 4.38 -5.37
C SER A 226 -13.04 4.16 -4.43
N GLY A 227 -11.86 3.82 -4.96
CA GLY A 227 -10.65 3.57 -4.16
C GLY A 227 -9.99 4.83 -3.56
N ASP A 228 -8.77 4.70 -3.06
CA ASP A 228 -8.05 5.81 -2.43
C ASP A 228 -7.50 6.79 -3.49
N LEU A 229 -7.63 8.08 -3.22
CA LEU A 229 -7.18 9.16 -4.11
C LEU A 229 -6.09 9.97 -3.43
N LEU A 230 -4.96 10.15 -4.12
CA LEU A 230 -3.85 10.97 -3.64
C LEU A 230 -3.53 12.10 -4.64
N GLU A 231 -3.85 13.32 -4.24
CA GLU A 231 -3.47 14.53 -4.98
C GLU A 231 -1.99 14.87 -4.73
N ALA A 232 -1.22 14.93 -5.81
CA ALA A 232 0.23 15.14 -5.80
C ALA A 232 0.61 16.45 -6.51
N GLY A 233 1.07 17.46 -5.76
CA GLY A 233 1.53 18.74 -6.32
C GLY A 233 2.86 18.61 -7.07
N VAL A 234 2.93 19.09 -8.31
CA VAL A 234 4.14 19.00 -9.17
C VAL A 234 4.41 20.32 -9.91
N ARG A 235 4.09 21.46 -9.28
CA ARG A 235 4.37 22.79 -9.86
C ARG A 235 5.81 23.21 -9.62
N THR A 236 6.34 22.88 -8.44
CA THR A 236 7.70 23.20 -7.97
C THR A 236 8.52 21.96 -7.64
N LEU A 237 9.85 22.10 -7.57
CA LEU A 237 10.77 21.04 -7.19
C LEU A 237 10.53 20.58 -5.74
N SER A 238 10.26 21.52 -4.82
CA SER A 238 9.91 21.17 -3.44
C SER A 238 8.59 20.39 -3.35
N GLN A 239 7.54 20.78 -4.09
CA GLN A 239 6.28 20.02 -4.16
C GLN A 239 6.47 18.64 -4.78
N LEU A 240 7.29 18.51 -5.82
CA LEU A 240 7.57 17.23 -6.46
C LEU A 240 8.21 16.23 -5.46
N LYS A 241 9.15 16.71 -4.63
CA LYS A 241 9.76 15.90 -3.57
C LYS A 241 8.75 15.51 -2.49
N GLU A 242 7.96 16.45 -1.98
CA GLU A 242 6.92 16.17 -0.98
C GLU A 242 5.88 15.16 -1.51
N SER A 243 5.46 15.32 -2.77
CA SER A 243 4.57 14.40 -3.43
C SER A 243 5.18 13.01 -3.59
N ALA A 244 6.46 12.91 -3.94
CA ALA A 244 7.17 11.63 -4.01
C ALA A 244 7.19 10.89 -2.67
N GLU A 245 7.50 11.60 -1.57
CA GLU A 245 7.46 11.07 -0.20
C GLU A 245 6.05 10.56 0.17
N ARG A 246 5.01 11.34 -0.16
CA ARG A 246 3.60 10.98 0.09
C ARG A 246 3.13 9.80 -0.76
N ILE A 247 3.53 9.74 -2.03
CA ILE A 247 3.19 8.63 -2.94
C ILE A 247 3.83 7.34 -2.43
N SER A 248 5.13 7.33 -2.15
CA SER A 248 5.80 6.11 -1.67
C SER A 248 5.27 5.62 -0.32
N LEU A 249 4.92 6.54 0.60
CA LEU A 249 4.28 6.19 1.85
C LEU A 249 2.90 5.55 1.65
N ALA A 250 2.07 6.10 0.76
CA ALA A 250 0.73 5.57 0.45
C ALA A 250 0.77 4.25 -0.35
N ALA A 251 1.76 4.09 -1.23
CA ALA A 251 2.01 2.88 -2.01
C ALA A 251 2.66 1.74 -1.21
N GLY A 252 3.07 2.01 0.05
CA GLY A 252 3.84 1.09 0.89
C GLY A 252 5.22 0.72 0.31
N SER A 253 5.68 1.43 -0.73
CA SER A 253 6.80 0.99 -1.57
C SER A 253 7.43 2.16 -2.35
N GLY A 254 8.60 1.89 -2.94
CA GLY A 254 9.35 2.82 -3.78
C GLY A 254 10.47 3.57 -3.04
N ASP A 255 11.49 3.96 -3.80
CA ASP A 255 12.70 4.61 -3.31
C ASP A 255 12.72 6.11 -3.68
N VAL A 256 12.64 6.96 -2.66
CA VAL A 256 12.61 8.42 -2.80
C VAL A 256 14.01 9.03 -2.72
N GLU A 257 15.01 8.32 -2.18
CA GLU A 257 16.33 8.91 -1.87
C GLU A 257 17.06 9.44 -3.12
N PRO A 258 17.13 8.72 -4.26
CA PRO A 258 17.79 9.21 -5.48
C PRO A 258 17.14 10.48 -6.01
N LEU A 259 15.80 10.51 -6.08
CA LEU A 259 15.03 11.66 -6.55
C LEU A 259 15.19 12.85 -5.60
N ALA A 260 15.13 12.62 -4.29
CA ALA A 260 15.34 13.65 -3.29
C ALA A 260 16.75 14.26 -3.38
N ALA A 261 17.78 13.44 -3.61
CA ALA A 261 19.15 13.91 -3.82
C ALA A 261 19.29 14.76 -5.11
N GLU A 262 18.69 14.31 -6.22
CA GLU A 262 18.65 15.05 -7.49
C GLU A 262 17.95 16.41 -7.33
N VAL A 263 16.73 16.42 -6.76
CA VAL A 263 15.94 17.63 -6.48
C VAL A 263 16.71 18.60 -5.57
N ASN A 264 17.31 18.10 -4.48
CA ASN A 264 18.10 18.92 -3.56
C ASN A 264 19.33 19.55 -4.25
N SER A 265 19.93 18.87 -5.23
CA SER A 265 21.04 19.38 -6.02
C SER A 265 20.58 20.47 -7.00
N MET A 266 19.48 20.23 -7.71
CA MET A 266 18.85 21.21 -8.62
C MET A 266 18.42 22.47 -7.87
N LEU A 267 17.71 22.34 -6.75
CA LEU A 267 17.25 23.47 -5.93
C LEU A 267 18.40 24.38 -5.48
N ARG A 268 19.56 23.83 -5.11
CA ARG A 268 20.74 24.64 -4.78
C ARG A 268 21.21 25.44 -6.00
N LYS A 269 21.41 24.79 -7.15
CA LYS A 269 21.85 25.45 -8.40
C LYS A 269 20.89 26.56 -8.83
N PHE A 270 19.59 26.30 -8.79
CA PHE A 270 18.57 27.28 -9.17
C PHE A 270 18.49 28.46 -8.18
N ARG A 271 18.50 28.21 -6.87
CA ARG A 271 18.50 29.28 -5.85
C ARG A 271 19.76 30.14 -5.89
N GLU A 272 20.92 29.58 -6.23
CA GLU A 272 22.15 30.37 -6.44
C GLU A 272 22.05 31.30 -7.66
N ARG A 273 21.44 30.83 -8.77
CA ARG A 273 21.14 31.68 -9.94
C ARG A 273 20.10 32.76 -9.60
N ALA A 274 19.05 32.39 -8.86
CA ALA A 274 17.95 33.27 -8.46
C ALA A 274 18.40 34.49 -7.63
N LYS A 275 19.53 34.42 -6.91
CA LYS A 275 20.12 35.59 -6.21
C LYS A 275 20.41 36.78 -7.11
N LYS A 276 20.58 36.56 -8.41
CA LYS A 276 20.83 37.60 -9.43
C LYS A 276 19.59 37.92 -10.28
N ALA A 277 18.47 37.23 -10.07
CA ALA A 277 17.24 37.48 -10.79
C ALA A 277 16.60 38.80 -10.35
N GLN A 278 15.87 39.44 -11.26
CA GLN A 278 15.06 40.61 -10.92
C GLN A 278 13.90 40.20 -10.02
N ALA A 279 13.36 41.16 -9.26
CA ALA A 279 12.11 40.93 -8.55
C ALA A 279 10.97 40.67 -9.55
N ILE A 280 10.02 39.81 -9.20
CA ILE A 280 8.87 39.49 -10.05
C ILE A 280 7.56 39.84 -9.37
N LYS A 281 6.53 40.07 -10.18
CA LYS A 281 5.14 40.21 -9.81
C LYS A 281 4.36 38.99 -10.30
N PRO A 282 4.12 37.98 -9.45
CA PRO A 282 3.30 36.83 -9.81
C PRO A 282 1.87 37.24 -10.15
N LEU A 283 1.36 36.86 -11.31
CA LEU A 283 -0.04 37.07 -11.70
C LEU A 283 -0.94 35.87 -11.39
N THR A 284 -0.38 34.76 -10.91
CA THR A 284 -1.14 33.57 -10.46
C THR A 284 -0.47 32.90 -9.26
N PRO A 285 -1.22 32.13 -8.43
CA PRO A 285 -0.64 31.36 -7.32
C PRO A 285 0.46 30.39 -7.74
N MET A 286 0.37 29.80 -8.94
CA MET A 286 1.40 28.91 -9.47
C MET A 286 2.75 29.62 -9.65
N ILE A 287 2.73 30.85 -10.17
CA ILE A 287 3.95 31.65 -10.35
C ILE A 287 4.51 32.06 -8.99
N GLU A 288 3.64 32.36 -8.02
CA GLU A 288 4.05 32.69 -6.66
C GLU A 288 4.70 31.49 -5.95
N GLU A 289 4.14 30.29 -6.08
CA GLU A 289 4.73 29.04 -5.60
C GLU A 289 6.15 28.84 -6.14
N ILE A 290 6.36 29.03 -7.46
CA ILE A 290 7.68 28.89 -8.08
C ILE A 290 8.65 29.99 -7.62
N ALA A 291 8.19 31.25 -7.54
CA ALA A 291 9.00 32.37 -7.07
C ALA A 291 9.51 32.15 -5.63
N ARG A 292 8.61 31.69 -4.74
CA ARG A 292 8.93 31.33 -3.36
C ARG A 292 9.92 30.16 -3.29
N ASP A 293 9.74 29.12 -4.11
CA ASP A 293 10.65 27.97 -4.12
C ASP A 293 12.04 28.31 -4.68
N LEU A 294 12.12 29.20 -5.68
CA LEU A 294 13.36 29.79 -6.20
C LEU A 294 13.99 30.82 -5.25
N ARG A 295 13.24 31.33 -4.26
CA ARG A 295 13.61 32.46 -3.38
C ARG A 295 13.86 33.78 -4.11
N ILE A 296 13.10 34.03 -5.19
CA ILE A 296 13.10 35.32 -5.88
C ILE A 296 12.27 36.32 -5.09
N ALA A 297 12.69 37.59 -5.09
CA ALA A 297 11.94 38.65 -4.43
C ALA A 297 10.61 38.91 -5.16
N ILE A 298 9.50 38.86 -4.43
CA ILE A 298 8.17 39.23 -4.93
C ILE A 298 7.93 40.70 -4.61
N ARG A 299 7.55 41.50 -5.61
CA ARG A 299 7.22 42.93 -5.45
C ARG A 299 6.19 43.41 -6.48
N GLU A 300 5.48 44.48 -6.14
CA GLU A 300 4.51 45.15 -7.01
C GLU A 300 5.15 45.86 -8.23
N ASP A 301 6.43 46.21 -8.13
CA ASP A 301 7.27 46.85 -9.17
C ASP A 301 8.14 45.83 -9.94
N GLY A 302 7.98 44.53 -9.68
CA GLY A 302 8.73 43.46 -10.35
C GLY A 302 8.20 43.10 -11.74
N LEU A 303 9.01 42.36 -12.51
CA LEU A 303 8.60 41.82 -13.82
C LEU A 303 7.34 40.97 -13.69
N THR A 304 6.33 41.26 -14.50
CA THR A 304 5.07 40.49 -14.47
C THR A 304 5.30 39.08 -14.99
N ALA A 305 4.76 38.08 -14.30
CA ALA A 305 4.96 36.68 -14.65
C ALA A 305 3.66 35.88 -14.59
N ALA A 306 3.35 35.16 -15.67
CA ALA A 306 2.12 34.38 -15.86
C ALA A 306 2.41 33.02 -16.52
N PRO A 307 1.52 32.02 -16.38
CA PRO A 307 1.52 30.82 -17.21
C PRO A 307 1.17 31.17 -18.67
N ASP A 308 1.81 30.51 -19.64
CA ASP A 308 1.55 30.69 -21.08
C ASP A 308 0.10 30.37 -21.51
N SER A 309 -0.60 29.52 -20.74
CA SER A 309 -2.02 29.24 -20.94
C SER A 309 -2.96 30.36 -20.45
N ALA A 310 -2.47 31.32 -19.67
CA ALA A 310 -3.27 32.46 -19.24
C ALA A 310 -3.44 33.43 -20.41
N LYS A 311 -4.67 33.88 -20.67
CA LYS A 311 -4.96 34.91 -21.68
C LYS A 311 -4.59 36.32 -21.17
N MET A 312 -3.35 36.47 -20.69
CA MET A 312 -2.83 37.67 -20.05
C MET A 312 -1.42 37.94 -20.57
N GLU A 313 -1.15 39.19 -20.94
CA GLU A 313 0.22 39.62 -21.23
C GLU A 313 1.03 39.74 -19.94
N ALA A 314 2.27 39.29 -19.99
CA ALA A 314 3.23 39.31 -18.89
C ALA A 314 4.65 39.42 -19.48
N ASP A 315 5.57 40.04 -18.74
CA ASP A 315 6.99 40.12 -19.12
C ASP A 315 7.65 38.74 -19.22
N ILE A 316 7.18 37.80 -18.40
CA ILE A 316 7.65 36.41 -18.33
C ILE A 316 6.47 35.47 -18.55
N GLN A 317 6.54 34.67 -19.61
CA GLN A 317 5.59 33.59 -19.89
C GLN A 317 6.19 32.24 -19.49
N VAL A 318 5.51 31.51 -18.60
CA VAL A 318 5.99 30.26 -18.01
C VAL A 318 5.25 29.07 -18.61
N PRO A 319 5.95 28.09 -19.21
CA PRO A 319 5.27 27.03 -19.96
C PRO A 319 4.52 26.05 -19.05
N VAL A 320 3.24 25.82 -19.34
CA VAL A 320 2.40 24.86 -18.60
C VAL A 320 1.71 23.80 -19.46
N HIS A 321 1.83 23.85 -20.78
CA HIS A 321 1.26 22.84 -21.70
C HIS A 321 2.35 22.00 -22.38
N GLN A 322 3.07 21.17 -21.61
CA GLN A 322 4.05 20.22 -22.15
C GLN A 322 3.44 18.83 -22.45
N PRO A 323 3.89 18.11 -23.51
CA PRO A 323 3.38 16.78 -23.88
C PRO A 323 3.47 15.77 -22.73
N TYR A 324 2.49 14.89 -22.53
CA TYR A 324 2.46 13.95 -21.37
C TYR A 324 3.71 13.05 -21.24
N SER A 325 4.38 12.73 -22.34
CA SER A 325 5.63 11.96 -22.35
C SER A 325 6.86 12.69 -21.80
N MET A 326 6.81 14.01 -21.58
CA MET A 326 7.92 14.75 -20.97
C MET A 326 8.10 14.39 -19.49
N ASP A 327 9.34 14.14 -19.09
CA ASP A 327 9.72 13.83 -17.71
C ASP A 327 9.28 14.94 -16.73
N ILE A 328 8.81 14.53 -15.56
CA ILE A 328 8.20 15.44 -14.59
C ILE A 328 9.17 16.47 -14.00
N LEU A 329 10.46 16.12 -13.86
CA LEU A 329 11.50 17.08 -13.46
C LEU A 329 11.77 18.06 -14.59
N GLU A 330 11.84 17.60 -15.85
CA GLU A 330 12.11 18.46 -17.00
C GLU A 330 11.05 19.58 -17.12
N ARG A 331 9.77 19.26 -16.91
CA ARG A 331 8.68 20.26 -16.87
C ARG A 331 8.93 21.34 -15.83
N VAL A 332 9.32 20.95 -14.62
CA VAL A 332 9.57 21.88 -13.51
C VAL A 332 10.83 22.71 -13.81
N VAL A 333 11.88 22.08 -14.33
CA VAL A 333 13.11 22.73 -14.81
C VAL A 333 12.79 23.80 -15.86
N GLN A 334 12.00 23.50 -16.89
CA GLN A 334 11.63 24.47 -17.93
C GLN A 334 10.89 25.69 -17.35
N ARG A 335 10.03 25.52 -16.35
CA ARG A 335 9.38 26.65 -15.66
C ARG A 335 10.38 27.51 -14.89
N TYR A 336 11.40 26.89 -14.29
CA TYR A 336 12.42 27.57 -13.51
C TYR A 336 13.38 28.33 -14.44
N GLU A 337 13.74 27.73 -15.57
CA GLU A 337 14.50 28.40 -16.63
C GLU A 337 13.74 29.60 -17.21
N ALA A 338 12.43 29.48 -17.49
CA ALA A 338 11.62 30.58 -17.99
C ALA A 338 11.61 31.79 -17.03
N ILE A 339 11.42 31.55 -15.72
CA ILE A 339 11.46 32.63 -14.72
C ILE A 339 12.86 33.24 -14.57
N LEU A 340 13.92 32.43 -14.66
CA LEU A 340 15.31 32.91 -14.52
C LEU A 340 15.88 33.55 -15.79
N ALA A 341 15.31 33.29 -16.96
CA ALA A 341 15.63 34.00 -18.20
C ALA A 341 15.14 35.46 -18.15
N GLY A 342 14.05 35.72 -17.42
CA GLY A 342 13.45 37.04 -17.31
C GLY A 342 12.70 37.45 -18.57
N LYS A 343 12.65 38.76 -18.84
CA LYS A 343 11.98 39.31 -20.02
C LYS A 343 12.75 38.87 -21.29
N PRO A 344 12.08 38.28 -22.31
CA PRO A 344 12.76 37.89 -23.54
C PRO A 344 13.39 39.12 -24.21
N GLU A 345 14.65 39.00 -24.61
CA GLU A 345 15.31 40.03 -25.41
C GLU A 345 14.52 40.22 -26.71
N VAL A 346 13.98 41.43 -26.90
CA VAL A 346 13.39 41.83 -28.17
C VAL A 346 14.52 41.81 -29.20
N LYS A 347 14.52 40.80 -30.06
CA LYS A 347 15.35 40.81 -31.26
C LYS A 347 14.90 42.01 -32.09
N THR A 348 15.71 43.06 -32.09
CA THR A 348 15.63 44.12 -33.10
C THR A 348 15.99 43.50 -34.43
N GLU A 349 14.96 43.09 -35.19
CA GLU A 349 15.09 42.89 -36.62
C GLU A 349 15.64 44.20 -37.22
N THR A 350 16.75 44.09 -37.95
CA THR A 350 17.51 45.21 -38.53
C THR A 350 17.53 45.05 -40.04
#